data_AF-A0A851LQT3-F1
#
_entry.id   AF-A0A851LQT3-F1
#
_cell.length_a   1.000
_cell.length_b   1.000
_cell.length_c   1.000
_cell.angle_alpha   90.00
_cell.angle_beta   90.00
_cell.angle_gamma   90.00
#
_symmetry.space_group_name_H-M   'P 1'
#
loop_
_entity.id
_entity.type
_entity.pdbx_description
1 polymer ?
#
loop_
_entity_poly.entity_id
_entity_poly.type
_entity_poly.pdbx_seq_one_letter_code
_entity_poly.pdbx_strand_id
1 'polypeptide(L)'
;MAGALSGMFANQPPGPPPPGPPGGPGPASLIPPPTGPRNPNNTLVDELEASFEACFASLVSQDYVNGTDQEEIRTGVDQCIQKFLDVARQTECFFLQKRLQLSVQKPEQVIKE
;
A
#
# COMPACT_ATOMS: atom_id res chain seq x y z
N MET A 1 35.78 50.08 15.04
CA MET A 1 34.42 50.16 14.48
C MET A 1 33.65 48.94 14.96
N ALA A 2 32.51 49.17 15.64
CA ALA A 2 31.37 48.29 16.02
C ALA A 2 31.66 46.82 16.41
N GLY A 3 31.18 46.22 17.51
CA GLY A 3 30.20 46.51 18.58
C GLY A 3 29.85 45.13 19.19
N ALA A 4 30.06 44.88 20.50
CA ALA A 4 29.02 44.91 21.55
C ALA A 4 28.07 43.66 21.48
N LEU A 5 27.76 42.82 22.47
CA LEU A 5 27.93 42.78 23.94
C LEU A 5 27.78 41.31 24.42
N SER A 6 28.67 40.85 25.31
CA SER A 6 28.35 39.79 26.27
C SER A 6 27.40 40.34 27.33
N GLY A 7 26.42 39.53 27.71
CA GLY A 7 25.70 39.65 28.99
C GLY A 7 24.26 40.10 28.87
N MET A 8 23.34 39.20 29.24
CA MET A 8 22.13 39.48 30.02
C MET A 8 21.42 38.16 30.33
N PHE A 9 22.00 37.39 31.26
CA PHE A 9 21.21 36.52 32.13
C PHE A 9 20.56 37.41 33.18
N ALA A 10 19.22 37.47 33.22
CA ALA A 10 18.41 37.52 34.44
C ALA A 10 16.99 38.04 34.14
N ASN A 11 15.99 37.31 34.66
CA ASN A 11 14.62 37.76 34.92
C ASN A 11 13.65 37.96 33.74
N GLN A 12 13.17 36.86 33.14
CA GLN A 12 11.82 36.82 32.57
C GLN A 12 10.97 35.81 33.35
N PRO A 13 9.80 36.18 33.90
CA PRO A 13 8.90 35.20 34.52
C PRO A 13 8.42 34.19 33.46
N PRO A 14 8.19 32.91 33.82
CA PRO A 14 7.70 31.93 32.86
C PRO A 14 6.27 32.32 32.45
N GLY A 15 6.10 32.76 31.20
CA GLY A 15 4.78 32.89 30.59
C GLY A 15 4.12 31.51 30.49
N PRO A 16 2.77 31.43 30.51
CA PRO A 16 2.08 30.16 30.37
C PRO A 16 2.36 29.54 28.99
N PRO A 17 2.55 28.21 28.90
CA PRO A 17 2.73 27.53 27.63
C PRO A 17 1.47 27.65 26.75
N PRO A 18 1.60 27.59 25.41
CA PRO A 18 0.46 27.58 24.52
C PRO A 18 -0.45 26.36 24.79
N PRO A 19 -1.78 26.46 24.59
CA PRO A 19 -2.68 25.31 24.73
C PRO A 19 -2.28 24.24 23.71
N GLY A 20 -1.83 23.08 24.21
CA GLY A 20 -1.69 21.89 23.39
C GLY A 20 -3.05 21.42 22.86
N PRO A 21 -3.10 20.74 21.71
CA PRO A 21 -4.32 20.13 21.21
C PRO A 21 -4.83 19.09 22.24
N PRO A 22 -6.13 19.08 22.57
CA PRO A 22 -6.69 18.07 23.45
C PRO A 22 -6.92 16.79 22.67
N GLY A 23 -6.15 15.73 22.94
CA GLY A 23 -6.42 14.43 22.31
C GLY A 23 -5.38 13.34 22.53
N GLY A 24 -5.36 12.77 23.74
CA GLY A 24 -5.16 11.33 24.05
C GLY A 24 -3.87 10.59 23.63
N PRO A 25 -3.39 9.65 24.47
CA PRO A 25 -2.41 8.66 24.03
C PRO A 25 -3.15 7.54 23.27
N GLY A 26 -3.17 7.60 21.95
CA GLY A 26 -3.64 6.50 21.09
C GLY A 26 -2.45 5.62 20.67
N PRO A 27 -2.54 4.28 20.75
CA PRO A 27 -1.47 3.40 20.32
C PRO A 27 -1.27 3.45 18.80
N ALA A 28 -0.04 3.14 18.41
CA ALA A 28 0.54 3.26 17.09
C ALA A 28 -0.31 2.76 15.91
N SER A 29 -0.24 3.54 14.82
CA SER A 29 -0.16 3.06 13.43
C SER A 29 -1.32 2.18 12.94
N LEU A 30 -2.46 2.80 12.68
CA LEU A 30 -3.43 2.25 11.73
C LEU A 30 -2.93 2.51 10.32
N ILE A 31 -2.12 1.59 9.79
CA ILE A 31 -1.87 1.51 8.35
C ILE A 31 -3.25 1.39 7.69
N PRO A 32 -3.65 2.33 6.82
CA PRO A 32 -4.94 2.23 6.15
C PRO A 32 -5.01 0.93 5.33
N PRO A 33 -6.17 0.27 5.25
CA PRO A 33 -6.33 -0.90 4.39
C PRO A 33 -6.01 -0.50 2.95
N PRO A 34 -5.51 -1.42 2.11
CA PRO A 34 -5.29 -1.15 0.69
C PRO A 34 -6.63 -0.80 0.04
N THR A 35 -6.87 0.49 -0.21
CA THR A 35 -8.06 1.03 -0.87
C THR A 35 -7.87 0.91 -2.38
N GLY A 36 -8.15 -0.28 -2.93
CA GLY A 36 -8.47 -0.45 -4.34
C GLY A 36 -10.00 -0.56 -4.50
N PRO A 37 -10.59 -0.10 -5.60
CA PRO A 37 -12.00 -0.33 -5.89
C PRO A 37 -12.24 -1.84 -6.04
N ARG A 38 -12.71 -2.49 -4.97
CA ARG A 38 -13.11 -3.90 -5.01
C ARG A 38 -14.54 -4.00 -5.49
N ASN A 39 -14.76 -4.86 -6.46
CA ASN A 39 -16.11 -5.37 -6.72
C ASN A 39 -16.53 -6.15 -5.46
N PRO A 40 -17.62 -5.76 -4.75
CA PRO A 40 -17.95 -6.33 -3.44
C PRO A 40 -18.27 -7.84 -3.47
N ASN A 41 -18.42 -8.43 -4.65
CA ASN A 41 -18.75 -9.85 -4.83
C ASN A 41 -17.55 -10.75 -5.13
N ASN A 42 -16.36 -10.20 -5.40
CA ASN A 42 -15.17 -11.00 -5.74
C ASN A 42 -14.09 -10.85 -4.66
N THR A 43 -13.42 -11.96 -4.33
CA THR A 43 -12.24 -11.94 -3.48
C THR A 43 -11.00 -11.56 -4.28
N LEU A 44 -9.92 -11.13 -3.60
CA LEU A 44 -8.63 -10.86 -4.24
C LEU A 44 -8.09 -12.09 -4.98
N VAL A 45 -8.43 -13.29 -4.51
CA VAL A 45 -8.05 -14.55 -5.14
C VAL A 45 -8.83 -14.76 -6.44
N ASP A 46 -10.13 -14.46 -6.45
CA ASP A 46 -10.95 -14.53 -7.67
C ASP A 46 -10.47 -13.51 -8.72
N GLU A 47 -10.08 -12.30 -8.29
CA GLU A 47 -9.51 -11.28 -9.18
C GLU A 47 -8.11 -11.68 -9.70
N LEU A 48 -7.32 -12.37 -8.88
CA LEU A 48 -6.02 -12.90 -9.28
C LEU A 48 -6.17 -14.00 -10.32
N GLU A 49 -7.11 -14.93 -10.11
CA GLU A 49 -7.42 -16.00 -11.05
C GLU A 49 -7.92 -15.44 -12.39
N ALA A 50 -8.89 -14.53 -12.35
CA ALA A 50 -9.42 -13.90 -13.57
C ALA A 50 -8.35 -13.12 -14.36
N SER A 51 -7.45 -12.40 -13.67
CA SER A 51 -6.36 -11.68 -14.33
C SER A 51 -5.27 -12.62 -14.89
N PHE A 52 -5.03 -13.75 -14.23
CA PHE A 52 -4.14 -14.79 -14.75
C PHE A 52 -4.71 -15.42 -16.02
N GLU A 53 -5.99 -15.83 -16.01
CA GLU A 53 -6.63 -16.44 -17.18
C GLU A 53 -6.64 -15.49 -18.37
N ALA A 54 -6.98 -14.22 -18.16
CA ALA A 54 -6.94 -13.20 -19.20
C ALA A 54 -5.52 -13.01 -19.76
N CYS A 55 -4.51 -12.98 -18.89
CA CYS A 55 -3.11 -12.80 -19.29
C CYS A 55 -2.61 -13.98 -20.11
N PHE A 56 -2.89 -15.19 -19.63
CA PHE A 56 -2.54 -16.42 -20.32
C PHE A 56 -3.24 -16.53 -21.68
N ALA A 57 -4.54 -16.25 -21.74
CA ALA A 57 -5.29 -16.24 -22.99
C ALA A 57 -4.68 -15.28 -24.02
N SER A 58 -4.39 -14.03 -23.62
CA SER A 58 -3.74 -13.05 -24.51
C SER A 58 -2.36 -13.49 -24.99
N LEU A 59 -1.59 -14.19 -24.17
CA LEU A 59 -0.26 -14.70 -24.53
C LEU A 59 -0.29 -15.86 -25.53
N VAL A 60 -1.36 -16.67 -25.52
CA VAL A 60 -1.49 -17.85 -26.39
C VAL A 60 -2.43 -17.64 -27.57
N SER A 61 -3.02 -16.45 -27.71
CA SER A 61 -3.89 -16.10 -28.83
C SER A 61 -3.17 -16.23 -30.17
N GLN A 62 -3.82 -16.91 -31.13
CA GLN A 62 -3.29 -17.04 -32.50
C GLN A 62 -3.22 -15.70 -33.24
N ASP A 63 -4.10 -14.75 -32.90
CA ASP A 63 -4.13 -13.42 -33.53
C ASP A 63 -2.79 -12.67 -33.39
N TYR A 64 -2.02 -12.95 -32.33
CA TYR A 64 -0.66 -12.41 -32.14
C TYR A 64 0.30 -12.78 -33.30
N VAL A 65 0.06 -13.91 -33.97
CA VAL A 65 0.94 -14.50 -34.98
C VAL A 65 0.61 -14.01 -36.41
N ASN A 66 -0.61 -13.50 -36.64
CA ASN A 66 -1.11 -13.21 -37.99
C ASN A 66 -0.75 -11.82 -38.55
N GLY A 67 0.04 -11.02 -37.83
CA GLY A 67 0.85 -9.92 -38.40
C GLY A 67 0.12 -8.63 -38.81
N THR A 68 -1.20 -8.57 -38.74
CA THR A 68 -1.96 -7.30 -38.87
C THR A 68 -2.38 -6.90 -37.44
N ASP A 69 -2.16 -5.66 -37.02
CA ASP A 69 -2.46 -5.13 -35.66
C ASP A 69 -1.53 -5.57 -34.50
N GLN A 70 -0.30 -6.00 -34.82
CA GLN A 70 0.69 -6.48 -33.82
C GLN A 70 0.99 -5.47 -32.68
N GLU A 71 1.02 -4.17 -32.96
CA GLU A 71 1.27 -3.14 -31.95
C GLU A 71 0.12 -2.99 -30.95
N GLU A 72 -1.12 -3.05 -31.43
CA GLU A 72 -2.32 -3.03 -30.59
C GLU A 72 -2.40 -4.29 -29.73
N ILE A 73 -2.18 -5.47 -30.35
CA ILE A 73 -2.17 -6.75 -29.63
C ILE A 73 -1.06 -6.76 -28.58
N ARG A 74 0.15 -6.30 -28.92
CA ARG A 74 1.26 -6.20 -27.97
C ARG A 74 0.91 -5.29 -26.80
N THR A 75 0.31 -4.14 -27.08
CA THR A 75 -0.14 -3.20 -26.05
C THR A 75 -1.21 -3.84 -25.15
N GLY A 76 -2.14 -4.62 -25.71
CA GLY A 76 -3.14 -5.36 -24.95
C GLY A 76 -2.54 -6.44 -24.04
N VAL A 77 -1.53 -7.18 -24.52
CA VAL A 77 -0.78 -8.16 -23.73
C VAL A 77 -0.05 -7.48 -22.57
N ASP A 78 0.65 -6.37 -22.83
CA ASP A 78 1.38 -5.62 -21.80
C ASP A 78 0.43 -5.12 -20.69
N GLN A 79 -0.76 -4.62 -21.06
CA GLN A 79 -1.80 -4.22 -20.11
C GLN A 79 -2.30 -5.40 -19.27
N CYS A 80 -2.49 -6.57 -19.88
CA CYS A 80 -2.96 -7.76 -19.18
C CYS A 80 -1.93 -8.27 -18.16
N ILE A 81 -0.65 -8.30 -18.56
CA ILE A 81 0.47 -8.63 -17.68
C ILE A 81 0.53 -7.65 -16.51
N GLN A 82 0.43 -6.35 -16.79
CA GLN A 82 0.52 -5.34 -15.75
C GLN A 82 -0.62 -5.45 -14.74
N LYS A 83 -1.85 -5.70 -15.22
CA LYS A 83 -3.01 -5.96 -14.36
C LYS A 83 -2.80 -7.18 -13.48
N PHE A 84 -2.30 -8.29 -14.03
CA PHE A 84 -2.00 -9.49 -13.24
C PHE A 84 -0.96 -9.21 -12.14
N LEU A 85 0.12 -8.49 -12.47
CA LEU A 85 1.15 -8.12 -11.49
C LEU A 85 0.61 -7.20 -10.39
N ASP A 86 -0.30 -6.28 -10.72
CA ASP A 86 -0.92 -5.40 -9.74
C ASP A 86 -1.79 -6.17 -8.75
N VAL A 87 -2.65 -7.08 -9.24
CA VAL A 87 -3.50 -7.91 -8.39
C VAL A 87 -2.67 -8.90 -7.57
N ALA A 88 -1.60 -9.46 -8.13
CA ALA A 88 -0.67 -10.33 -7.40
C ALA A 88 -0.01 -9.59 -6.23
N ARG A 89 0.50 -8.37 -6.48
CA ARG A 89 1.07 -7.51 -5.43
C ARG A 89 0.05 -7.14 -4.37
N GLN A 90 -1.17 -6.83 -4.77
CA GLN A 90 -2.26 -6.53 -3.83
C GLN A 90 -2.59 -7.74 -2.95
N THR A 91 -2.64 -8.93 -3.55
CA THR A 91 -2.92 -10.19 -2.85
C THR A 91 -1.81 -10.50 -1.83
N GLU A 92 -0.55 -10.37 -2.23
CA GLU A 92 0.59 -10.52 -1.33
C GLU A 92 0.53 -9.53 -0.15
N CYS A 93 0.34 -8.24 -0.45
CA CYS A 93 0.22 -7.19 0.58
C CYS A 93 -0.86 -7.53 1.60
N PHE A 94 -2.02 -8.00 1.14
CA PHE A 94 -3.12 -8.39 2.01
C PHE A 94 -2.73 -9.52 2.99
N PHE A 95 -2.11 -10.59 2.49
CA PHE A 95 -1.71 -11.71 3.34
C PHE A 95 -0.55 -11.36 4.28
N LEU A 96 0.44 -10.61 3.80
CA LEU A 96 1.53 -10.12 4.64
C LEU A 96 1.00 -9.23 5.78
N GLN A 97 0.08 -8.31 5.47
CA GLN A 97 -0.51 -7.42 6.47
C GLN A 97 -1.37 -8.18 7.48
N LYS A 98 -2.16 -9.16 7.03
CA LYS A 98 -2.93 -10.04 7.93
C LYS A 98 -2.01 -10.84 8.86
N ARG A 99 -0.91 -11.39 8.33
CA ARG A 99 0.09 -12.11 9.14
C ARG A 99 0.78 -11.20 10.15
N LEU A 100 1.21 -10.00 9.74
CA LEU A 100 1.78 -9.01 10.65
C LEU A 100 0.79 -8.66 11.77
N GLN A 101 -0.48 -8.46 11.42
CA GLN A 101 -1.53 -8.17 12.39
C GLN A 101 -1.67 -9.29 13.42
N LEU A 102 -1.66 -10.56 12.98
CA LEU A 102 -1.70 -11.71 13.89
C LEU A 102 -0.45 -11.77 14.78
N SER A 103 0.74 -11.49 14.25
CA SER A 103 1.98 -11.51 15.05
C SER A 103 2.02 -10.46 16.16
N VAL A 104 1.38 -9.30 15.96
CA VAL A 104 1.34 -8.21 16.95
C VAL A 104 0.15 -8.32 17.89
N GLN A 105 -1.03 -8.70 17.40
CA GLN A 105 -2.28 -8.65 18.16
C GLN A 105 -2.71 -9.99 18.76
N LYS A 106 -2.26 -11.13 18.20
CA LYS A 106 -2.63 -12.49 18.64
C LYS A 106 -1.45 -13.46 18.47
N PRO A 107 -0.31 -13.22 19.14
CA PRO A 107 0.90 -14.04 18.97
C PRO A 107 0.65 -15.53 19.27
N GLU A 108 -0.27 -15.86 20.18
CA GLU A 108 -0.63 -17.26 20.48
C GLU A 108 -1.29 -18.00 19.31
N GLN A 109 -1.91 -17.29 18.37
CA GLN A 109 -2.49 -17.90 17.16
C GLN A 109 -1.45 -18.12 16.05
N VAL A 110 -0.30 -17.44 16.10
CA VAL A 110 0.80 -17.61 15.13
C VAL A 110 1.59 -18.90 15.40
N ILE A 111 1.62 -19.39 16.65
CA ILE A 111 2.47 -20.51 17.08
C ILE A 111 1.82 -21.90 16.79
N LYS A 112 0.58 -21.95 16.29
CA LYS A 112 -0.20 -23.19 16.12
C LYS A 112 -0.20 -23.78 14.70
N GLU A 113 0.77 -23.42 13.86
CA GLU A 113 0.99 -24.04 12.54
C GLU A 113 1.98 -25.21 12.60
#